data_AF-A0A317Y756-F1
#
_entry.id   AF-A0A317Y756-F1
#
_cell.length_a   1.000
_cell.length_b   1.000
_cell.length_c   1.000
_cell.angle_alpha   90.00
_cell.angle_beta   90.00
_cell.angle_gamma   90.00
#
_symmetry.space_group_name_H-M   'P 1'
#
loop_
_entity.id
_entity.type
_entity.pdbx_description
1 polymer ?
#
loop_
_entity_poly.entity_id
_entity_poly.type
_entity_poly.pdbx_seq_one_letter_code
_entity_poly.pdbx_strand_id
1 'polypeptide(L)'
;MIHGPCGPNNMNAPCMKNGICSKGYPKDFREETTIDANGFTVYRRRNNGRFITKGGVRFDNRSVVPNNLLLLKRFQAHIHVEWCNKSIFIKYLFKYVTKGPDRSKIFLRRVQAGEDVPYNEQTDAKDEVKEYLDNRYICDKDACWRVFRFEIHMHYPTVERMHVHLPNQNHIIYNSTSNMAQILSEPFLHRTMLTEWFVCNSNNSNARDLTYCEFPSKWRWEEKTRSWRPN
;
A
#
# COMPACT_ATOMS: atom_id res chain seq x y z
N MET A 1 -23.95 15.26 -11.23
CA MET A 1 -23.51 16.43 -10.45
C MET A 1 -22.79 17.40 -11.38
N ILE A 2 -22.95 18.71 -11.19
CA ILE A 2 -22.24 19.74 -11.94
C ILE A 2 -21.16 20.32 -11.02
N HIS A 3 -19.93 20.43 -11.53
CA HIS A 3 -18.88 21.16 -10.86
C HIS A 3 -19.29 22.63 -10.76
N GLY A 4 -19.26 23.18 -9.55
CA GLY A 4 -19.69 24.55 -9.29
C GLY A 4 -18.83 25.58 -10.03
N PRO A 5 -19.24 26.86 -10.03
CA PRO A 5 -18.43 27.94 -10.57
C PRO A 5 -17.04 27.93 -9.95
N CYS A 6 -16.01 27.96 -10.78
CA CYS A 6 -14.60 28.08 -10.41
C CYS A 6 -13.86 28.87 -11.48
N GLY A 7 -12.57 29.15 -11.26
CA GLY A 7 -11.75 29.88 -12.22
C GLY A 7 -12.17 31.35 -12.29
N PRO A 8 -12.23 31.94 -13.50
CA PRO A 8 -12.66 33.33 -13.68
C PRO A 8 -14.04 33.64 -13.11
N ASN A 9 -14.92 32.64 -13.06
CA ASN A 9 -16.28 32.79 -12.54
C ASN A 9 -16.35 32.78 -11.00
N ASN A 10 -15.33 32.22 -10.33
CA ASN A 10 -15.23 32.21 -8.86
C ASN A 10 -13.82 31.80 -8.42
N MET A 11 -12.97 32.79 -8.13
CA MET A 11 -11.59 32.56 -7.69
C MET A 11 -11.50 32.01 -6.24
N ASN A 12 -12.55 32.22 -5.45
CA ASN A 12 -12.62 31.79 -4.04
C ASN A 12 -13.15 30.35 -3.89
N ALA A 13 -13.42 29.65 -5.00
CA ALA A 13 -13.91 28.28 -4.93
C ALA A 13 -12.87 27.35 -4.28
N PRO A 14 -13.27 26.39 -3.41
CA PRO A 14 -12.33 25.49 -2.70
C PRO A 14 -11.43 24.65 -3.61
N CYS A 15 -11.83 24.47 -4.87
CA CYS A 15 -11.05 23.74 -5.86
C CYS A 15 -9.90 24.58 -6.46
N MET A 16 -9.87 25.89 -6.26
CA MET A 16 -8.84 26.78 -6.80
C MET A 16 -7.53 26.60 -6.04
N LYS A 17 -6.45 26.36 -6.78
CA LYS A 17 -5.07 26.30 -6.26
C LYS A 17 -4.17 27.01 -7.25
N ASN A 18 -3.35 27.94 -6.78
CA ASN A 18 -2.42 28.72 -7.61
C ASN A 18 -3.11 29.37 -8.84
N GLY A 19 -4.31 29.93 -8.65
CA GLY A 19 -5.08 30.60 -9.71
C GLY A 19 -5.77 29.67 -10.71
N ILE A 20 -5.62 28.34 -10.60
CA ILE A 20 -6.21 27.35 -11.52
C ILE A 20 -7.09 26.38 -10.75
N CYS A 21 -8.14 25.86 -11.40
CA CYS A 21 -8.93 24.78 -10.82
C CYS A 21 -8.07 23.52 -10.71
N SER A 22 -7.78 23.07 -9.48
CA SER A 22 -7.00 21.86 -9.21
C SER A 22 -7.64 20.58 -9.75
N LYS A 23 -8.92 20.62 -10.12
CA LYS A 23 -9.65 19.52 -10.75
C LYS A 23 -9.71 19.65 -12.28
N GLY A 24 -9.19 20.74 -12.83
CA GLY A 24 -9.11 21.02 -14.26
C GLY A 24 -10.49 21.16 -14.91
N TYR A 25 -11.41 21.90 -14.28
CA TYR A 25 -12.70 22.25 -14.85
C TYR A 25 -12.70 23.70 -15.38
N PRO A 26 -13.47 24.00 -16.44
CA PRO A 26 -14.19 23.04 -17.29
C PRO A 26 -13.22 22.14 -18.08
N LYS A 27 -13.62 20.90 -18.36
CA LYS A 27 -12.83 19.95 -19.17
C LYS A 27 -12.90 20.29 -20.65
N ASP A 28 -11.98 19.81 -21.47
CA ASP A 28 -12.08 19.99 -22.92
C ASP A 28 -13.20 19.13 -23.53
N PHE A 29 -13.74 19.58 -24.66
CA PHE A 29 -14.61 18.74 -25.48
C PHE A 29 -13.80 17.60 -26.11
N ARG A 30 -14.41 16.43 -26.20
CA ARG A 30 -13.84 15.20 -26.75
C ARG A 30 -14.94 14.39 -27.41
N GLU A 31 -14.74 13.96 -28.65
CA GLU A 31 -15.73 13.18 -29.39
C GLU A 31 -15.82 11.72 -28.97
N GLU A 32 -14.78 11.20 -28.32
CA GLU A 32 -14.68 9.84 -27.83
C GLU A 32 -13.94 9.78 -26.49
N THR A 33 -14.06 8.64 -25.80
CA THR A 33 -13.36 8.39 -24.54
C THR A 33 -12.03 7.74 -24.86
N THR A 34 -10.92 8.33 -24.42
CA THR A 34 -9.57 7.81 -24.67
C THR A 34 -8.79 7.65 -23.37
N ILE A 35 -7.64 6.97 -23.44
CA ILE A 35 -6.71 6.83 -22.33
C ILE A 35 -5.51 7.73 -22.63
N ASP A 36 -5.14 8.61 -21.69
CA ASP A 36 -3.98 9.49 -21.87
C ASP A 36 -2.64 8.75 -21.67
N ALA A 37 -1.52 9.42 -21.96
CA ALA A 37 -0.18 8.86 -21.79
C ALA A 37 0.09 8.41 -20.34
N ASN A 38 -0.58 9.03 -19.36
CA ASN A 38 -0.48 8.72 -17.95
C ASN A 38 -1.39 7.55 -17.52
N GLY A 39 -2.28 7.07 -18.39
CA GLY A 39 -3.19 5.95 -18.13
C GLY A 39 -4.52 6.35 -17.52
N PHE A 40 -4.83 7.64 -17.48
CA PHE A 40 -6.12 8.13 -17.00
C PHE A 40 -7.14 8.15 -18.13
N THR A 41 -8.40 7.88 -17.78
CA THR A 41 -9.51 7.95 -18.72
C THR A 41 -9.89 9.41 -18.97
N VAL A 42 -9.83 9.83 -20.23
CA VAL A 42 -10.33 11.11 -20.71
C VAL A 42 -11.71 10.88 -21.31
N TYR A 43 -12.75 11.17 -20.53
CA TYR A 43 -14.13 10.92 -20.93
C TYR A 43 -14.59 11.75 -22.13
N ARG A 44 -15.38 11.12 -23.00
CA ARG A 44 -16.11 11.79 -24.07
C ARG A 44 -16.99 12.93 -23.53
N ARG A 45 -16.85 14.10 -24.14
CA ARG A 45 -17.63 15.32 -23.87
C ARG A 45 -17.92 15.99 -25.21
N ARG A 46 -19.01 15.59 -25.87
CA ARG A 46 -19.39 16.12 -27.19
C ARG A 46 -19.88 17.55 -27.11
N ASN A 47 -19.50 18.40 -28.05
CA ASN A 47 -20.14 19.71 -28.15
C ASN A 47 -21.52 19.57 -28.82
N ASN A 48 -22.58 19.52 -28.02
CA ASN A 48 -23.95 19.37 -28.49
C ASN A 48 -24.78 20.66 -28.35
N GLY A 49 -24.15 21.78 -28.03
CA GLY A 49 -24.81 23.08 -27.81
C GLY A 49 -25.72 23.16 -26.59
N ARG A 50 -25.87 22.08 -25.80
CA ARG A 50 -26.75 22.07 -24.62
C ARG A 50 -26.03 22.65 -23.41
N PHE A 51 -26.73 23.50 -22.68
CA PHE A 51 -26.24 24.12 -21.45
C PHE A 51 -27.37 24.32 -20.45
N ILE A 52 -26.98 24.48 -19.20
CA ILE A 52 -27.84 24.98 -18.13
C ILE A 52 -27.26 26.29 -17.59
N THR A 53 -28.09 27.14 -17.00
CA THR A 53 -27.62 28.36 -16.33
C THR A 53 -27.80 28.21 -14.83
N LYS A 54 -26.74 28.45 -14.05
CA LYS A 54 -26.80 28.46 -12.59
C LYS A 54 -26.01 29.66 -12.06
N GLY A 55 -26.67 30.55 -11.32
CA GLY A 55 -26.04 31.77 -10.79
C GLY A 55 -25.47 32.68 -11.87
N GLY A 56 -26.18 32.84 -12.99
CA GLY A 56 -25.73 33.66 -14.13
C GLY A 56 -24.65 33.02 -15.02
N VAL A 57 -24.09 31.87 -14.61
CA VAL A 57 -23.04 31.17 -15.37
C VAL A 57 -23.63 30.02 -16.18
N ARG A 58 -23.23 29.90 -17.45
CA ARG A 58 -23.60 28.79 -18.34
C ARG A 58 -22.68 27.59 -18.12
N PHE A 59 -23.27 26.42 -17.92
CA PHE A 59 -22.58 25.14 -17.77
C PHE A 59 -23.03 24.19 -18.86
N ASP A 60 -22.08 23.64 -19.61
CA ASP A 60 -22.31 22.54 -20.56
C ASP A 60 -21.76 21.23 -19.97
N ASN A 61 -21.67 20.19 -20.80
CA ASN A 61 -21.17 18.90 -20.36
C ASN A 61 -19.70 18.90 -19.94
N ARG A 62 -18.92 19.97 -20.18
CA ARG A 62 -17.53 20.10 -19.72
C ARG A 62 -17.41 20.25 -18.21
N SER A 63 -18.47 20.71 -17.56
CA SER A 63 -18.54 20.88 -16.11
C SER A 63 -19.26 19.72 -15.40
N VAL A 64 -19.70 18.70 -16.14
CA VAL A 64 -20.32 17.51 -15.54
C VAL A 64 -19.25 16.65 -14.87
N VAL A 65 -19.47 16.34 -13.59
CA VAL A 65 -18.65 15.38 -12.85
C VAL A 65 -19.04 13.97 -13.32
N PRO A 66 -18.09 13.12 -13.76
CA PRO A 66 -18.42 11.80 -14.25
C PRO A 66 -19.10 10.97 -13.16
N ASN A 67 -20.09 10.18 -13.56
CA ASN A 67 -20.89 9.35 -12.66
C ASN A 67 -21.42 8.13 -13.41
N ASN A 68 -21.74 7.08 -12.65
CA ASN A 68 -22.45 5.92 -13.18
C ASN A 68 -23.93 6.03 -12.80
N LEU A 69 -24.82 6.14 -13.81
CA LEU A 69 -26.26 6.33 -13.59
C LEU A 69 -26.92 5.15 -12.85
N LEU A 70 -26.45 3.92 -13.10
CA LEU A 70 -26.97 2.73 -12.42
C LEU A 70 -26.63 2.78 -10.93
N LEU A 71 -25.36 3.04 -10.60
CA LEU A 71 -24.91 3.12 -9.21
C LEU A 71 -25.52 4.32 -8.48
N LEU A 72 -25.64 5.46 -9.17
CA LEU A 72 -26.27 6.65 -8.62
C LEU A 72 -27.72 6.38 -8.22
N LYS A 73 -28.50 5.71 -9.09
CA LYS A 73 -29.89 5.34 -8.78
C LYS A 73 -29.97 4.30 -7.67
N ARG A 74 -29.11 3.27 -7.72
CA ARG A 74 -29.13 2.16 -6.76
C ARG A 74 -28.79 2.59 -5.33
N PHE A 75 -27.81 3.48 -5.18
CA PHE A 75 -27.29 3.87 -3.86
C PHE A 75 -27.67 5.30 -3.45
N GLN A 76 -28.45 6.00 -4.28
CA GLN A 76 -28.81 7.42 -4.07
C GLN A 76 -27.61 8.32 -3.75
N ALA A 77 -26.44 7.99 -4.30
CA ALA A 77 -25.18 8.66 -4.01
C ALA A 77 -24.39 8.93 -5.30
N HIS A 78 -23.60 10.01 -5.31
CA HIS A 78 -22.77 10.32 -6.46
C HIS A 78 -21.53 9.42 -6.49
N ILE A 79 -21.57 8.38 -7.32
CA ILE A 79 -20.50 7.39 -7.44
C ILE A 79 -19.71 7.62 -8.73
N HIS A 80 -18.43 7.97 -8.57
CA HIS A 80 -17.47 8.04 -9.66
C HIS A 80 -16.87 6.64 -9.88
N VAL A 81 -16.88 6.17 -11.12
CA VAL A 81 -16.23 4.91 -11.52
C VAL A 81 -15.09 5.28 -12.45
N GLU A 82 -13.89 4.82 -12.15
CA GLU A 82 -12.70 5.04 -12.97
C GLU A 82 -12.19 3.71 -13.53
N TRP A 83 -11.80 3.70 -14.79
CA TRP A 83 -11.09 2.58 -15.39
C TRP A 83 -9.62 2.66 -15.00
N CYS A 84 -9.10 1.61 -14.37
CA CYS A 84 -7.73 1.53 -13.87
C CYS A 84 -6.95 0.45 -14.64
N ASN A 85 -6.15 0.83 -15.65
CA ASN A 85 -5.38 -0.14 -16.46
C ASN A 85 -3.85 -0.04 -16.31
N LYS A 86 -3.35 0.55 -15.21
CA LYS A 86 -1.90 0.63 -14.97
C LYS A 86 -1.55 0.08 -13.61
N SER A 87 -0.38 -0.54 -13.51
CA SER A 87 0.21 -1.04 -12.26
C SER A 87 0.32 0.03 -11.17
N ILE A 88 0.40 1.31 -11.56
CA ILE A 88 0.33 2.44 -10.62
C ILE A 88 -0.98 2.45 -9.84
N PHE A 89 -2.10 2.07 -10.44
CA PHE A 89 -3.39 1.99 -9.75
C PHE A 89 -3.47 0.80 -8.81
N ILE A 90 -2.80 -0.32 -9.10
CA ILE A 90 -2.64 -1.43 -8.14
C ILE A 90 -1.88 -0.92 -6.91
N LYS A 91 -0.78 -0.20 -7.10
CA LYS A 91 -0.06 0.46 -5.99
C LYS A 91 -0.96 1.43 -5.23
N TYR A 92 -1.81 2.21 -5.92
CA TYR A 92 -2.76 3.12 -5.28
C TYR A 92 -3.86 2.38 -4.51
N LEU A 93 -4.42 1.29 -5.05
CA LEU A 93 -5.42 0.47 -4.37
C LEU A 93 -4.84 -0.12 -3.09
N PHE A 94 -3.68 -0.77 -3.19
CA PHE A 94 -2.98 -1.27 -2.01
C PHE A 94 -2.62 -0.12 -1.07
N LYS A 95 -2.16 1.02 -1.57
CA LYS A 95 -1.93 2.19 -0.73
C LYS A 95 -3.15 2.59 0.07
N TYR A 96 -4.38 2.50 -0.46
CA TYR A 96 -5.59 2.85 0.30
C TYR A 96 -6.09 1.74 1.22
N VAL A 97 -5.93 0.47 0.82
CA VAL A 97 -6.27 -0.69 1.67
C VAL A 97 -5.27 -0.81 2.83
N THR A 98 -3.99 -0.61 2.57
CA THR A 98 -2.90 -0.69 3.53
C THR A 98 -2.49 0.67 4.09
N LYS A 99 -3.18 1.77 3.72
CA LYS A 99 -3.11 3.03 4.45
C LYS A 99 -3.85 2.82 5.76
N GLY A 100 -3.19 2.15 6.70
CA GLY A 100 -3.46 2.36 8.10
C GLY A 100 -3.06 3.79 8.47
N PRO A 101 -3.54 4.33 9.59
CA PRO A 101 -2.95 5.49 10.21
C PRO A 101 -1.45 5.27 10.39
N ASP A 102 -0.70 6.29 10.03
CA ASP A 102 0.75 6.36 10.13
C ASP A 102 1.12 6.43 11.62
N ARG A 103 1.16 5.28 12.32
CA ARG A 103 1.68 5.17 13.70
C ARG A 103 0.79 5.88 14.74
N SER A 104 0.67 5.31 15.94
CA SER A 104 -0.02 5.96 17.05
C SER A 104 0.92 5.99 18.24
N LYS A 105 1.17 7.19 18.78
CA LYS A 105 1.86 7.37 20.04
C LYS A 105 0.82 7.37 21.15
N ILE A 106 0.90 6.36 22.02
CA ILE A 106 0.06 6.29 23.22
C ILE A 106 0.91 6.76 24.39
N PHE A 107 0.42 7.77 25.10
CA PHE A 107 1.02 8.26 26.33
C PHE A 107 0.55 7.35 27.46
N LEU A 108 1.47 6.63 28.11
CA LEU A 108 1.13 5.82 29.29
C LEU A 108 1.07 6.74 30.52
N ARG A 109 -0.04 7.46 30.68
CA ARG A 109 -0.28 8.18 31.93
C ARG A 109 -0.61 7.16 33.02
N ARG A 110 0.31 6.94 33.97
CA ARG A 110 -0.03 6.22 35.20
C ARG A 110 -1.17 6.97 35.87
N VAL A 111 -2.30 6.29 36.08
CA VAL A 111 -3.54 6.87 36.62
C VAL A 111 -3.40 7.24 38.10
N GLN A 112 -2.25 7.00 38.73
CA GLN A 112 -1.97 7.44 40.09
C GLN A 112 -1.02 8.63 40.10
N ALA A 113 -1.60 9.80 40.43
CA ALA A 113 -0.97 10.90 41.15
C ALA A 113 0.24 11.62 40.52
N GLY A 114 0.12 12.11 39.28
CA GLY A 114 0.94 13.25 38.81
C GLY A 114 2.46 13.07 38.91
N GLU A 115 2.96 11.84 38.96
CA GLU A 115 4.39 11.54 39.05
C GLU A 115 5.10 11.96 37.75
N ASP A 116 6.32 12.50 37.90
CA ASP A 116 7.20 12.86 36.80
C ASP A 116 7.66 11.61 36.02
N VAL A 117 8.12 11.84 34.79
CA VAL A 117 8.60 10.80 33.86
C VAL A 117 9.68 9.93 34.54
N PRO A 118 9.67 8.59 34.37
CA PRO A 118 10.69 7.73 34.93
C PRO A 118 12.09 8.17 34.45
N TYR A 119 12.92 8.57 35.40
CA TYR A 119 14.31 8.93 35.14
C TYR A 119 15.18 7.68 35.24
N ASN A 120 16.05 7.47 34.26
CA ASN A 120 17.05 6.42 34.34
C ASN A 120 18.34 7.00 34.92
N GLU A 121 18.56 6.76 36.22
CA GLU A 121 19.75 7.21 36.96
C GLU A 121 21.06 6.67 36.36
N GLN A 122 21.04 5.54 35.66
CA GLN A 122 22.25 4.96 35.05
C GLN A 122 22.66 5.68 33.77
N THR A 123 21.72 6.30 33.06
CA THR A 123 21.95 6.97 31.77
C THR A 123 21.76 8.48 31.84
N ASP A 124 21.44 9.02 33.02
CA ASP A 124 21.15 10.43 33.26
C ASP A 124 20.13 11.01 32.25
N ALA A 125 19.08 10.24 31.94
CA ALA A 125 18.11 10.57 30.90
C ALA A 125 16.69 10.05 31.22
N LYS A 126 15.69 10.69 30.63
CA LYS A 126 14.29 10.24 30.71
C LYS A 126 14.11 8.93 29.95
N ASP A 127 13.41 7.98 30.55
CA ASP A 127 13.11 6.68 29.96
C ASP A 127 11.93 6.80 28.97
N GLU A 128 12.23 7.15 27.72
CA GLU A 128 11.24 7.34 26.64
C GLU A 128 10.38 6.08 26.38
N VAL A 129 10.90 4.88 26.67
CA VAL A 129 10.20 3.59 26.48
C VAL A 129 9.09 3.41 27.51
N LYS A 130 9.30 3.89 28.74
CA LYS A 130 8.26 3.91 29.77
C LYS A 130 7.28 5.08 29.62
N GLU A 131 7.66 6.12 28.89
CA GLU A 131 6.85 7.32 28.66
C GLU A 131 5.83 7.13 27.52
N TYR A 132 6.22 6.45 26.44
CA TYR A 132 5.39 6.28 25.25
C TYR A 132 5.35 4.84 24.76
N LEU A 133 4.16 4.36 24.37
CA LEU A 133 4.07 3.20 23.50
C LEU A 133 3.94 3.65 22.05
N ASP A 134 4.90 3.20 21.26
CA ASP A 134 4.86 3.34 19.82
C ASP A 134 4.11 2.17 19.18
N ASN A 135 2.88 2.42 18.74
CA ASN A 135 1.99 1.37 18.27
C ASN A 135 1.63 1.54 16.79
N ARG A 136 1.34 0.41 16.14
CA ARG A 136 0.70 0.40 14.83
C ARG A 136 -0.80 0.38 15.00
N TYR A 137 -1.49 1.39 14.46
CA TYR A 137 -2.95 1.35 14.40
C TYR A 137 -3.41 0.31 13.39
N ILE A 138 -4.38 -0.50 13.80
CA ILE A 138 -5.13 -1.41 12.94
C ILE A 138 -6.58 -0.92 12.99
N CYS A 139 -7.25 -0.81 11.83
CA CYS A 139 -8.65 -0.38 11.82
C CYS A 139 -9.54 -1.40 12.54
N ASP A 140 -10.66 -0.92 13.08
CA ASP A 140 -11.70 -1.71 13.74
C ASP A 140 -12.05 -3.00 12.98
N LYS A 141 -12.22 -2.91 11.65
CA LYS A 141 -12.56 -4.05 10.79
C LYS A 141 -11.44 -5.09 10.72
N ASP A 142 -10.19 -4.66 10.52
CA ASP A 142 -9.03 -5.55 10.42
C ASP A 142 -8.71 -6.18 11.80
N ALA A 143 -8.96 -5.44 12.90
CA ALA A 143 -8.86 -5.96 14.26
C ALA A 143 -9.88 -7.08 14.52
N CYS A 144 -11.16 -6.88 14.19
CA CYS A 144 -12.17 -7.93 14.28
C CYS A 144 -11.80 -9.16 13.43
N TRP A 145 -11.34 -8.95 12.19
CA TRP A 145 -10.90 -10.04 11.31
C TRP A 145 -9.79 -10.88 11.93
N ARG A 146 -8.78 -10.22 12.53
CA ARG A 146 -7.68 -10.87 13.24
C ARG A 146 -8.13 -11.61 14.50
N VAL A 147 -8.99 -11.00 15.32
CA VAL A 147 -9.51 -11.61 16.56
C VAL A 147 -10.30 -12.89 16.24
N PHE A 148 -11.12 -12.86 15.19
CA PHE A 148 -11.87 -14.02 14.73
C PHE A 148 -11.06 -15.00 13.89
N ARG A 149 -9.75 -14.74 13.69
CA ARG A 149 -8.84 -15.57 12.90
C ARG A 149 -9.33 -15.85 11.47
N PHE A 150 -10.06 -14.91 10.88
CA PHE A 150 -10.41 -15.01 9.47
C PHE A 150 -9.17 -14.81 8.60
N GLU A 151 -9.13 -15.50 7.46
CA GLU A 151 -8.11 -15.27 6.45
C GLU A 151 -8.21 -13.83 5.95
N ILE A 152 -7.12 -13.07 6.09
CA ILE A 152 -7.06 -11.64 5.73
C ILE A 152 -6.75 -11.47 4.25
N HIS A 153 -5.90 -12.33 3.71
CA HIS A 153 -5.57 -12.38 2.30
C HIS A 153 -5.19 -13.80 1.92
N MET A 154 -5.53 -14.17 0.69
CA MET A 154 -5.09 -15.40 0.04
C MET A 154 -4.39 -14.99 -1.25
N HIS A 155 -3.23 -15.56 -1.53
CA HIS A 155 -2.57 -15.44 -2.83
C HIS A 155 -2.90 -16.68 -3.65
N TYR A 156 -3.54 -16.49 -4.79
CA TYR A 156 -3.76 -17.53 -5.79
C TYR A 156 -3.27 -17.03 -7.15
N PRO A 157 -2.23 -17.66 -7.74
CA PRO A 157 -1.48 -18.79 -7.21
C PRO A 157 -0.67 -18.41 -5.96
N THR A 158 -0.24 -19.41 -5.18
CA THR A 158 0.68 -19.19 -4.06
C THR A 158 1.95 -18.55 -4.59
N VAL A 159 2.32 -17.38 -4.05
CA VAL A 159 3.54 -16.66 -4.43
C VAL A 159 4.50 -16.71 -3.25
N GLU A 160 5.70 -17.24 -3.49
CA GLU A 160 6.79 -17.23 -2.52
C GLU A 160 7.85 -16.21 -2.93
N ARG A 161 8.33 -15.43 -1.97
CA ARG A 161 9.33 -14.40 -2.23
C ARG A 161 10.73 -14.98 -2.08
N MET A 162 11.40 -15.16 -3.21
CA MET A 162 12.80 -15.56 -3.25
C MET A 162 13.71 -14.43 -2.74
N HIS A 163 14.34 -14.62 -1.58
CA HIS A 163 15.21 -13.62 -0.99
C HIS A 163 16.53 -13.52 -1.75
N VAL A 164 16.95 -12.29 -2.08
CA VAL A 164 18.27 -11.97 -2.64
C VAL A 164 18.97 -11.02 -1.70
N HIS A 165 20.24 -11.29 -1.42
CA HIS A 165 21.07 -10.49 -0.52
C HIS A 165 22.54 -10.55 -0.97
N LEU A 166 23.32 -9.57 -0.53
CA LEU A 166 24.78 -9.57 -0.69
C LEU A 166 25.44 -10.54 0.31
N PRO A 167 26.72 -10.89 0.11
CA PRO A 167 27.49 -11.64 1.11
C PRO A 167 27.41 -10.96 2.48
N ASN A 168 27.06 -11.75 3.51
CA ASN A 168 26.90 -11.30 4.91
C ASN A 168 25.81 -10.22 5.14
N GLN A 169 24.91 -9.98 4.18
CA GLN A 169 23.76 -9.08 4.32
C GLN A 169 22.42 -9.83 4.33
N ASN A 170 22.43 -11.10 4.69
CA ASN A 170 21.22 -11.86 4.95
C ASN A 170 20.59 -11.46 6.29
N HIS A 171 19.26 -11.58 6.38
CA HIS A 171 18.55 -11.37 7.63
C HIS A 171 18.39 -12.69 8.38
N ILE A 172 18.76 -12.70 9.66
CA ILE A 172 18.52 -13.80 10.59
C ILE A 172 17.53 -13.31 11.65
N ILE A 173 16.51 -14.12 11.92
CA ILE A 173 15.54 -13.90 13.00
C ILE A 173 16.02 -14.71 14.21
N TYR A 174 16.11 -14.07 15.37
CA TYR A 174 16.54 -14.68 16.63
C TYR A 174 15.76 -14.09 17.80
N ASN A 175 15.80 -14.77 18.96
CA ASN A 175 15.17 -14.28 20.18
C ASN A 175 16.07 -13.23 20.85
N SER A 176 15.50 -12.16 21.40
CA SER A 176 16.24 -11.10 22.09
C SER A 176 17.10 -11.58 23.26
N THR A 177 16.77 -12.72 23.86
CA THR A 177 17.55 -13.33 24.95
C THR A 177 18.69 -14.23 24.47
N SER A 178 18.83 -14.45 23.15
CA SER A 178 19.82 -15.36 22.58
C SER A 178 21.23 -14.74 22.60
N ASN A 179 22.24 -15.59 22.78
CA ASN A 179 23.63 -15.15 22.75
C ASN A 179 24.09 -14.92 21.29
N MET A 180 24.49 -13.69 20.98
CA MET A 180 24.91 -13.30 19.63
C MET A 180 26.13 -14.08 19.12
N ALA A 181 27.10 -14.41 19.98
CA ALA A 181 28.28 -15.17 19.57
C ALA A 181 27.92 -16.61 19.18
N GLN A 182 26.95 -17.23 19.87
CA GLN A 182 26.42 -18.55 19.51
C GLN A 182 25.64 -18.52 18.20
N ILE A 183 24.82 -17.47 17.99
CA ILE A 183 24.08 -17.28 16.74
C ILE A 183 25.04 -17.18 15.55
N LEU A 184 26.11 -16.38 15.68
CA LEU A 184 27.08 -16.17 14.60
C LEU A 184 27.89 -17.42 14.29
N SER A 185 28.16 -18.27 15.30
CA SER A 185 28.91 -19.51 15.10
C SER A 185 28.07 -20.65 14.53
N GLU A 186 26.74 -20.54 14.50
CA GLU A 186 25.85 -21.60 14.05
C GLU A 186 25.76 -21.68 12.50
N PRO A 187 26.32 -22.74 11.86
CA PRO A 187 26.34 -22.85 10.40
C PRO A 187 24.95 -22.94 9.77
N PHE A 188 23.98 -23.47 10.54
CA PHE A 188 22.58 -23.58 10.13
C PHE A 188 21.97 -22.21 9.80
N LEU A 189 22.31 -21.18 10.57
CA LEU A 189 21.72 -19.84 10.42
C LEU A 189 22.24 -19.10 9.18
N HIS A 190 23.41 -19.49 8.67
CA HIS A 190 24.00 -18.96 7.44
C HIS A 190 23.38 -19.52 6.16
N ARG A 191 22.64 -20.64 6.25
CA ARG A 191 21.96 -21.23 5.10
C ARG A 191 20.70 -20.43 4.77
N THR A 192 20.69 -19.80 3.61
CA THR A 192 19.53 -19.11 3.04
C THR A 192 19.05 -19.83 1.78
N MET A 193 17.83 -19.53 1.34
CA MET A 193 17.29 -20.04 0.08
C MET A 193 18.25 -19.79 -1.09
N LEU A 194 18.93 -18.63 -1.12
CA LEU A 194 19.86 -18.25 -2.18
C LEU A 194 21.18 -19.03 -2.10
N THR A 195 21.78 -19.12 -0.91
CA THR A 195 23.06 -19.83 -0.77
C THR A 195 22.90 -21.31 -1.04
N GLU A 196 21.82 -21.90 -0.54
CA GLU A 196 21.51 -23.31 -0.76
C GLU A 196 21.07 -23.58 -2.20
N TRP A 197 20.53 -22.58 -2.92
CA TRP A 197 20.32 -22.70 -4.35
C TRP A 197 21.65 -22.88 -5.10
N PHE A 198 22.70 -22.11 -4.76
CA PHE A 198 24.03 -22.31 -5.35
C PHE A 198 24.59 -23.71 -5.06
N VAL A 199 24.46 -24.19 -3.81
CA VAL A 199 24.90 -25.54 -3.41
C VAL A 199 24.10 -26.62 -4.13
N CYS A 200 22.79 -26.43 -4.29
CA CYS A 200 21.96 -27.39 -5.02
C CYS A 200 22.34 -27.44 -6.51
N ASN A 201 22.65 -26.29 -7.13
CA ASN A 201 23.13 -26.20 -8.51
C ASN A 201 24.50 -26.85 -8.71
N SER A 202 25.41 -26.74 -7.75
CA SER A 202 26.70 -27.42 -7.85
C SER A 202 26.52 -28.94 -7.83
N ASN A 203 25.63 -29.44 -6.97
CA ASN A 203 25.50 -30.86 -6.68
C ASN A 203 24.56 -31.62 -7.62
N ASN A 204 23.55 -30.95 -8.19
CA ASN A 204 22.53 -31.59 -9.02
C ASN A 204 22.53 -30.99 -10.43
N SER A 205 22.71 -31.83 -11.45
CA SER A 205 22.63 -31.39 -12.86
C SER A 205 21.27 -30.79 -13.20
N ASN A 206 20.19 -31.39 -12.71
CA ASN A 206 18.81 -30.99 -13.00
C ASN A 206 18.42 -29.63 -12.39
N ALA A 207 19.20 -29.12 -11.43
CA ALA A 207 18.99 -27.81 -10.83
C ALA A 207 19.48 -26.67 -11.75
N ARG A 208 20.48 -26.96 -12.60
CA ARG A 208 21.21 -25.98 -13.41
C ARG A 208 20.40 -25.36 -14.54
N ASP A 209 19.31 -26.03 -14.92
CA ASP A 209 18.39 -25.57 -15.98
C ASP A 209 17.38 -24.53 -15.48
N LEU A 210 17.38 -24.20 -14.18
CA LEU A 210 16.41 -23.31 -13.56
C LEU A 210 17.06 -22.04 -13.04
N THR A 211 16.49 -20.88 -13.35
CA THR A 211 16.84 -19.65 -12.65
C THR A 211 16.38 -19.72 -11.19
N TYR A 212 16.96 -18.87 -10.34
CA TYR A 212 16.58 -18.82 -8.92
C TYR A 212 15.08 -18.59 -8.71
N CYS A 213 14.44 -17.75 -9.54
CA CYS A 213 13.00 -17.48 -9.46
C CYS A 213 12.13 -18.66 -9.94
N GLU A 214 12.65 -19.50 -10.83
CA GLU A 214 11.94 -20.69 -11.34
C GLU A 214 12.18 -21.92 -10.46
N PHE A 215 13.18 -21.88 -9.57
CA PHE A 215 13.58 -23.00 -8.75
C PHE A 215 12.43 -23.64 -7.95
N PRO A 216 11.51 -22.86 -7.33
CA PRO A 216 10.36 -23.41 -6.61
C PRO A 216 9.39 -24.24 -7.48
N SER A 217 9.48 -24.15 -8.81
CA SER A 217 8.62 -24.95 -9.71
C SER A 217 8.96 -26.45 -9.69
N LYS A 218 10.22 -26.81 -9.41
CA LYS A 218 10.68 -28.21 -9.38
C LYS A 218 11.30 -28.63 -8.04
N TRP A 219 11.61 -27.67 -7.19
CA TRP A 219 12.25 -27.90 -5.90
C TRP A 219 11.45 -27.22 -4.79
N ARG A 220 11.33 -27.88 -3.63
CA ARG A 220 10.74 -27.31 -2.41
C ARG A 220 11.82 -26.96 -1.40
N TRP A 221 11.60 -25.86 -0.70
CA TRP A 221 12.42 -25.46 0.44
C TRP A 221 11.99 -26.24 1.70
N GLU A 222 12.94 -26.89 2.35
CA GLU A 222 12.71 -27.60 3.62
C GLU A 222 13.27 -26.76 4.78
N GLU A 223 12.37 -26.08 5.50
CA GLU A 223 12.76 -25.09 6.53
C GLU A 223 13.52 -25.71 7.71
N LYS A 224 13.19 -26.96 8.08
CA LYS A 224 13.83 -27.67 9.19
C LYS A 224 15.30 -27.99 8.94
N THR A 225 15.64 -28.31 7.70
CA THR A 225 17.02 -28.65 7.30
C THR A 225 17.73 -27.48 6.61
N ARG A 226 16.96 -26.44 6.25
CA ARG A 226 17.37 -25.32 5.39
C ARG A 226 18.08 -25.84 4.15
N SER A 227 17.37 -26.66 3.38
CA SER A 227 17.90 -27.24 2.14
C SER A 227 16.80 -27.38 1.09
N TRP A 228 17.21 -27.43 -0.18
CA TRP A 228 16.31 -27.69 -1.30
C TRP A 228 16.13 -29.20 -1.52
N ARG A 229 14.88 -29.61 -1.75
CA ARG A 229 14.51 -30.99 -2.12
C ARG A 229 13.77 -30.97 -3.45
N PRO A 230 13.95 -31.97 -4.33
CA PRO A 230 13.10 -32.10 -5.50
C PRO A 230 11.65 -32.35 -5.07
N ASN A 231 10.70 -31.82 -5.85
CA ASN A 231 9.27 -31.98 -5.61
C ASN A 231 8.80 -33.42 -5.81
#